data_AF-A0A161M2C8-F1
#
_entry.id   AF-A0A161M2C8-F1
#
_cell.length_a   1.000
_cell.length_b   1.000
_cell.length_c   1.000
_cell.angle_alpha   90.00
_cell.angle_beta   90.00
_cell.angle_gamma   90.00
#
_symmetry.space_group_name_H-M   'P 1'
#
loop_
_entity.id
_entity.type
_entity.pdbx_description
1 polymer ?
#
loop_
_entity_poly.entity_id
_entity_poly.type
_entity_poly.pdbx_seq_one_letter_code
_entity_poly.pdbx_strand_id
1 'polypeptide(L)'
;MKDSNQLHSVCLDTYPPAVYMNDVSHAIVDFVHNYNKMKGSNKLAYTFDAGPNACLFMEEEHLSEVITLIKRMFPPLSDDNFVQGLPLKNEHIDADNLPLPCSGPHEPGLLKYIILTKLGDGPIVITEPGVHLLDDKG
;
A
#
# COMPACT_ATOMS: atom_id res chain seq x y z
N MET A 1 -0.57 11.13 5.85
CA MET A 1 -0.25 12.01 4.71
C MET A 1 0.61 13.21 5.11
N LYS A 2 0.07 14.28 5.74
CA LYS A 2 0.87 15.51 6.02
C LYS A 2 2.14 15.24 6.84
N ASP A 3 2.02 14.47 7.91
CA ASP A 3 3.14 14.12 8.79
C ASP A 3 4.23 13.33 8.04
N SER A 4 3.84 12.31 7.26
CA SER A 4 4.75 11.59 6.37
C SER A 4 5.44 12.53 5.36
N ASN A 5 4.72 13.44 4.72
CA ASN A 5 5.33 14.42 3.81
C ASN A 5 6.37 15.30 4.55
N GLN A 6 6.05 15.73 5.78
CA GLN A 6 6.95 16.55 6.58
C GLN A 6 8.20 15.77 7.01
N LEU A 7 8.06 14.51 7.42
CA LEU A 7 9.18 13.62 7.70
C LEU A 7 10.15 13.56 6.50
N HIS A 8 9.64 13.26 5.30
CA HIS A 8 10.46 13.19 4.10
C HIS A 8 11.03 14.55 3.66
N SER A 9 10.35 15.65 3.97
CA SER A 9 10.88 17.01 3.74
C SER A 9 12.10 17.29 4.60
N VAL A 10 12.07 16.89 5.88
CA VAL A 10 13.22 17.03 6.79
C VAL A 10 14.37 16.10 6.40
N CYS A 11 14.08 14.88 5.93
CA CYS A 11 15.10 13.98 5.39
C CYS A 11 15.80 14.59 4.17
N LEU A 12 15.05 15.24 3.28
CA LEU A 12 15.60 15.94 2.12
C LEU A 12 16.43 17.19 2.50
N ASP A 13 16.10 17.86 3.61
CA ASP A 13 16.83 19.03 4.15
C ASP A 13 18.13 18.65 4.89
N THR A 14 18.38 17.36 5.13
CA THR A 14 19.60 16.88 5.81
C THR A 14 20.85 17.01 4.90
N TYR A 15 22.06 17.05 5.48
CA TYR A 15 23.32 17.01 4.73
C TYR A 15 24.22 15.81 5.14
N PRO A 16 24.51 14.86 4.23
CA PRO A 16 23.97 14.74 2.87
C PRO A 16 22.45 14.44 2.89
N PRO A 17 21.70 14.79 1.82
CA PRO A 17 20.27 14.53 1.75
C PRO A 17 19.93 13.04 1.88
N ALA A 18 18.90 12.73 2.68
CA ALA A 18 18.34 11.40 2.78
C ALA A 18 17.08 11.30 1.92
N VAL A 19 17.16 10.55 0.81
CA VAL A 19 16.04 10.38 -0.14
C VAL A 19 15.49 8.96 -0.02
N TYR A 20 14.28 8.83 0.52
CA TYR A 20 13.60 7.54 0.69
C TYR A 20 12.52 7.27 -0.37
N MET A 21 11.79 8.29 -0.78
CA MET A 21 10.74 8.20 -1.80
C MET A 21 11.34 8.25 -3.21
N ASN A 22 10.83 7.41 -4.10
CA ASN A 22 11.20 7.39 -5.52
C ASN A 22 10.01 7.77 -6.43
N ASP A 23 10.21 7.72 -7.74
CA ASP A 23 9.14 8.05 -8.72
C ASP A 23 7.88 7.20 -8.54
N VAL A 24 8.01 5.93 -8.15
CA VAL A 24 6.87 5.05 -7.85
C VAL A 24 6.16 5.50 -6.57
N SER A 25 6.90 5.89 -5.52
CA SER A 25 6.34 6.48 -4.30
C SER A 25 5.51 7.73 -4.63
N HIS A 26 6.03 8.62 -5.47
CA HIS A 26 5.33 9.83 -5.90
C HIS A 26 4.11 9.52 -6.77
N ALA A 27 4.18 8.54 -7.67
CA ALA A 27 3.03 8.07 -8.43
C ALA A 27 1.90 7.52 -7.53
N ILE A 28 2.25 6.84 -6.44
CA ILE A 28 1.26 6.37 -5.45
C ILE A 28 0.62 7.55 -4.69
N VAL A 29 1.41 8.58 -4.35
CA VAL A 29 0.88 9.82 -3.75
C VAL A 29 -0.13 10.49 -4.68
N ASP A 30 0.20 10.62 -5.96
CA ASP A 30 -0.70 11.19 -6.97
C ASP A 30 -1.96 10.33 -7.16
N PHE A 31 -1.81 9.02 -7.16
CA PHE A 31 -2.94 8.08 -7.19
C PHE A 31 -3.89 8.33 -6.01
N VAL A 32 -3.37 8.43 -4.78
CA VAL A 32 -4.20 8.67 -3.58
C VAL A 32 -4.94 10.00 -3.65
N HIS A 33 -4.26 11.08 -4.06
CA HIS A 33 -4.91 12.40 -4.19
C HIS A 33 -5.99 12.41 -5.27
N ASN A 34 -5.74 11.78 -6.41
CA ASN A 34 -6.75 11.65 -7.48
C ASN A 34 -7.95 10.81 -7.03
N TYR A 35 -7.71 9.70 -6.34
CA TYR A 35 -8.78 8.87 -5.77
C TYR A 35 -9.66 9.66 -4.81
N ASN A 36 -9.07 10.37 -3.85
CA ASN A 36 -9.80 11.19 -2.89
C ASN A 36 -10.58 12.33 -3.57
N LYS A 37 -10.00 12.95 -4.61
CA LYS A 37 -10.67 13.98 -5.41
C LYS A 37 -11.90 13.41 -6.13
N MET A 38 -11.79 12.22 -6.71
CA MET A 38 -12.91 11.53 -7.35
C MET A 38 -14.03 11.19 -6.35
N LYS A 39 -13.67 10.80 -5.13
CA LYS A 39 -14.65 10.52 -4.05
C LYS A 39 -15.21 11.76 -3.37
N GLY A 40 -14.71 12.95 -3.70
CA GLY A 40 -15.09 14.20 -3.05
C GLY A 40 -14.74 14.28 -1.55
N SER A 41 -13.98 13.32 -1.03
CA SER A 41 -13.61 13.20 0.38
C SER A 41 -12.38 12.29 0.54
N ASN A 42 -11.70 12.39 1.69
CA ASN A 42 -10.51 11.58 1.96
C ASN A 42 -10.91 10.15 2.35
N LYS A 43 -10.83 9.23 1.39
CA LYS A 43 -11.16 7.80 1.55
C LYS A 43 -9.94 6.89 1.57
N LEU A 44 -8.81 7.39 1.10
CA LEU A 44 -7.53 6.70 1.08
C LEU A 44 -6.45 7.63 1.64
N ALA A 45 -5.58 7.10 2.50
CA ALA A 45 -4.44 7.83 3.04
C ALA A 45 -3.16 7.03 2.85
N TYR A 46 -2.04 7.72 2.63
CA TYR A 46 -0.72 7.12 2.57
C TYR A 46 0.17 7.57 3.73
N THR A 47 1.15 6.73 4.05
CA THR A 47 2.35 7.06 4.81
C THR A 47 3.55 6.27 4.25
N PHE A 48 4.74 6.83 4.43
CA PHE A 48 6.02 6.25 4.04
C PHE A 48 7.00 6.39 5.20
N ASP A 49 7.67 5.29 5.56
CA ASP A 49 8.76 5.27 6.54
C ASP A 49 10.11 5.48 5.82
N ALA A 50 11.21 4.92 6.33
CA ALA A 50 12.55 5.02 5.75
C ALA A 50 12.74 4.12 4.50
N GLY A 51 11.88 4.28 3.49
CA GLY A 51 11.97 3.58 2.21
C GLY A 51 10.83 3.92 1.26
N PRO A 52 10.85 3.37 0.03
CA PRO A 52 9.91 3.75 -1.03
C PRO A 52 8.53 3.07 -0.91
N ASN A 53 8.37 2.13 0.02
CA ASN A 53 7.15 1.34 0.17
C ASN A 53 6.02 2.20 0.75
N ALA A 54 4.89 2.26 0.05
CA ALA A 54 3.70 2.94 0.52
C ALA A 54 2.90 2.05 1.48
N CYS A 55 2.56 2.58 2.65
CA CYS A 55 1.55 2.01 3.53
C CYS A 55 0.25 2.80 3.35
N LEU A 56 -0.82 2.10 2.94
CA LEU A 56 -2.11 2.70 2.64
C LEU A 56 -3.13 2.36 3.73
N PHE A 57 -3.90 3.36 4.16
CA PHE A 57 -5.01 3.24 5.09
C PHE A 57 -6.32 3.60 4.40
N MET A 58 -7.35 2.76 4.59
CA MET A 58 -8.70 2.96 4.07
C MET A 58 -9.72 2.21 4.93
N GLU A 59 -10.99 2.55 4.79
CA GLU A 59 -12.11 1.77 5.34
C GLU A 59 -12.35 0.51 4.46
N GLU A 60 -12.84 -0.57 5.07
CA GLU A 60 -13.00 -1.87 4.39
C GLU A 60 -13.90 -1.78 3.14
N GLU A 61 -14.91 -0.91 3.15
CA GLU A 61 -15.81 -0.68 2.02
C GLU A 61 -15.13 -0.16 0.75
N HIS A 62 -13.91 0.39 0.85
CA HIS A 62 -13.15 0.92 -0.29
C HIS A 62 -12.08 -0.06 -0.80
N LEU A 63 -11.84 -1.16 -0.09
CA LEU A 63 -10.74 -2.08 -0.36
C LEU A 63 -10.77 -2.66 -1.78
N SER A 64 -11.89 -3.28 -2.15
CA SER A 64 -12.06 -3.95 -3.44
C SER A 64 -11.81 -2.97 -4.60
N GLU A 65 -12.31 -1.74 -4.46
CA GLU A 65 -12.22 -0.70 -5.47
C GLU A 65 -10.78 -0.17 -5.60
N VAL A 66 -10.14 0.12 -4.48
CA VAL A 66 -8.76 0.62 -4.46
C VAL A 66 -7.80 -0.42 -5.03
N ILE A 67 -7.94 -1.70 -4.68
CA ILE A 67 -7.09 -2.77 -5.23
C ILE A 67 -7.29 -2.92 -6.75
N THR A 68 -8.55 -2.88 -7.21
CA THR A 68 -8.87 -2.90 -8.65
C THR A 68 -8.20 -1.74 -9.39
N LEU A 69 -8.25 -0.53 -8.83
CA LEU A 69 -7.60 0.64 -9.41
C LEU A 69 -6.07 0.56 -9.37
N ILE A 70 -5.48 0.07 -8.27
CA ILE A 70 -4.03 -0.12 -8.17
C ILE A 70 -3.56 -1.10 -9.24
N LYS A 71 -4.25 -2.23 -9.44
CA LYS A 71 -3.90 -3.18 -10.51
C LYS A 71 -3.99 -2.58 -11.90
N ARG A 72 -4.95 -1.67 -12.15
CA ARG A 72 -5.06 -0.96 -13.43
C ARG A 72 -3.97 0.08 -13.61
N MET A 73 -3.64 0.85 -12.57
CA MET A 73 -2.65 1.93 -12.61
C MET A 73 -1.20 1.41 -12.55
N PHE A 74 -0.97 0.33 -11.83
CA PHE A 74 0.33 -0.31 -11.64
C PHE A 74 0.21 -1.80 -11.97
N PRO A 75 0.11 -2.17 -13.27
CA PRO A 75 -0.09 -3.55 -13.68
C PRO A 75 1.01 -4.47 -13.13
N PRO A 76 0.67 -5.64 -12.57
CA PRO A 76 1.67 -6.60 -12.15
C PRO A 76 2.30 -7.32 -13.35
N LEU A 77 3.49 -7.90 -13.17
CA LEU A 77 4.08 -8.82 -14.16
C LEU A 77 3.37 -10.17 -14.20
N SER A 78 2.82 -10.60 -13.06
CA SER A 78 1.98 -11.78 -12.90
C SER A 78 0.97 -11.52 -11.78
N ASP A 79 -0.25 -12.03 -11.92
CA ASP A 79 -1.25 -12.00 -10.85
C ASP A 79 -0.93 -12.98 -9.70
N ASP A 80 0.00 -13.92 -9.90
CA ASP A 80 0.39 -14.92 -8.90
C ASP A 80 0.96 -14.25 -7.64
N ASN A 81 0.28 -14.44 -6.50
CA ASN A 81 0.67 -13.87 -5.21
C ASN A 81 0.88 -12.35 -5.22
N PHE A 82 0.25 -11.63 -6.16
CA PHE A 82 0.37 -10.18 -6.21
C PHE A 82 -0.34 -9.50 -5.04
N VAL A 83 -1.45 -10.06 -4.56
CA VAL A 83 -2.09 -9.65 -3.30
C VAL A 83 -1.97 -10.79 -2.29
N GLN A 84 -1.40 -10.47 -1.12
CA GLN A 84 -1.06 -11.43 -0.06
C GLN A 84 -1.72 -10.99 1.26
N GLY A 85 -1.82 -11.91 2.23
CA GLY A 85 -2.40 -11.62 3.54
C GLY A 85 -3.89 -11.98 3.60
N LEU A 86 -4.74 -11.03 3.99
CA LEU A 86 -6.18 -11.28 4.10
C LEU A 86 -6.79 -11.60 2.71
N PRO A 87 -7.80 -12.49 2.66
CA PRO A 87 -8.51 -12.76 1.42
C PRO A 87 -9.30 -11.53 0.98
N LEU A 88 -9.21 -11.19 -0.32
CA LEU A 88 -10.09 -10.18 -0.92
C LEU A 88 -11.50 -10.76 -1.07
N LYS A 89 -12.51 -9.97 -0.72
CA LYS A 89 -13.89 -10.30 -1.06
C LYS A 89 -14.07 -10.09 -2.57
N ASN A 90 -14.61 -11.09 -3.25
CA ASN A 90 -14.97 -10.98 -4.67
C ASN A 90 -16.23 -10.14 -4.80
N GLU A 91 -16.08 -8.82 -4.71
CA GLU A 91 -17.15 -7.89 -5.07
C GLU A 91 -17.07 -7.61 -6.56
N HIS A 92 -18.22 -7.64 -7.23
CA HIS A 92 -18.29 -7.35 -8.66
C HIS A 92 -18.09 -5.85 -8.86
N ILE A 93 -16.85 -5.43 -9.07
CA ILE A 93 -16.52 -4.05 -9.42
C ILE A 93 -16.48 -3.94 -10.92
N ASP A 94 -17.32 -3.06 -11.45
CA ASP A 94 -17.25 -2.64 -12.83
C ASP A 94 -16.01 -1.78 -13.05
N ALA A 95 -14.88 -2.47 -13.29
CA ALA A 95 -13.58 -1.87 -13.46
C ALA A 95 -13.55 -0.90 -14.65
N ASP A 96 -14.32 -1.18 -15.71
CA ASP A 96 -14.29 -0.40 -16.95
C ASP A 96 -14.94 0.98 -16.77
N ASN A 97 -15.93 1.08 -15.88
CA ASN A 97 -16.61 2.33 -15.57
C ASN A 97 -15.92 3.18 -14.50
N LEU A 98 -14.85 2.67 -13.88
CA LEU A 98 -14.16 3.39 -12.83
C LEU A 98 -13.19 4.41 -13.43
N PRO A 99 -13.32 5.72 -13.13
CA PRO A 99 -12.47 6.75 -13.71
C PRO A 99 -11.01 6.49 -13.34
N LEU A 100 -10.12 6.60 -14.32
CA LEU A 100 -8.69 6.51 -14.08
C LEU A 100 -8.11 7.92 -13.83
N PRO A 101 -7.08 8.05 -12.98
CA PRO A 101 -6.22 9.22 -12.96
C PRO A 101 -5.74 9.58 -14.37
N CYS A 102 -5.62 10.88 -14.67
CA CYS A 102 -5.29 11.37 -16.02
C CYS A 102 -3.94 10.87 -16.58
N SER A 103 -3.04 10.37 -15.73
CA SER A 103 -1.68 9.96 -16.09
C SER A 103 -1.59 8.64 -16.85
N GLY A 104 -2.70 7.90 -17.01
CA GLY A 104 -2.71 6.59 -17.65
C GLY A 104 -2.01 5.50 -16.82
N PRO A 105 -2.07 4.22 -17.22
CA PRO A 105 -1.38 3.13 -16.53
C PRO A 105 0.14 3.27 -16.66
N HIS A 106 0.86 2.91 -15.60
CA HIS A 106 2.32 2.84 -15.59
C HIS A 106 2.82 1.52 -16.20
N GLU A 107 4.13 1.44 -16.46
CA GLU A 107 4.78 0.22 -16.93
C GLU A 107 4.54 -0.96 -15.97
N PRO A 108 4.32 -2.18 -16.49
CA PRO A 108 4.11 -3.35 -15.64
C PRO A 108 5.31 -3.65 -14.72
N GLY A 109 5.03 -4.09 -13.49
CA GLY A 109 6.04 -4.57 -12.55
C GLY A 109 6.67 -3.53 -11.63
N LEU A 110 6.19 -2.28 -11.63
CA LEU A 110 6.66 -1.26 -10.69
C LEU A 110 6.33 -1.60 -9.23
N LEU A 111 5.23 -2.33 -9.00
CA LEU A 111 4.89 -2.89 -7.69
C LEU A 111 5.20 -4.39 -7.69
N LYS A 112 5.88 -4.86 -6.65
CA LYS A 112 6.19 -6.30 -6.49
C LYS A 112 4.97 -7.11 -6.04
N TYR A 113 4.28 -6.62 -5.02
CA TYR A 113 3.08 -7.21 -4.43
C TYR A 113 2.45 -6.22 -3.43
N ILE A 114 1.27 -6.57 -2.92
CA ILE A 114 0.51 -5.86 -1.89
C ILE A 114 0.32 -6.81 -0.71
N ILE A 115 0.62 -6.35 0.51
CA ILE A 115 0.25 -7.05 1.75
C ILE A 115 -1.03 -6.41 2.28
N LEU A 116 -2.12 -7.16 2.30
CA LEU A 116 -3.38 -6.75 2.88
C LEU A 116 -3.47 -7.24 4.32
N THR A 117 -3.68 -6.29 5.24
CA THR A 117 -3.85 -6.57 6.67
C THR A 117 -4.89 -5.62 7.26
N LYS A 118 -5.19 -5.79 8.55
CA LYS A 118 -6.07 -4.93 9.33
C LYS A 118 -5.44 -4.64 10.69
N LEU A 119 -6.06 -3.76 11.46
CA LEU A 119 -5.67 -3.56 12.86
C LEU A 119 -5.74 -4.89 13.60
N GLY A 120 -4.61 -5.25 14.22
CA GLY A 120 -4.46 -6.44 15.03
C GLY A 120 -4.39 -6.10 16.51
N ASP A 121 -4.34 -7.16 17.32
CA ASP A 121 -4.12 -7.06 18.76
C ASP A 121 -2.63 -6.85 19.09
N GLY A 122 -2.35 -6.63 20.37
CA GLY A 122 -0.98 -6.53 20.88
C GLY A 122 -0.23 -7.87 20.88
N PRO A 123 1.00 -7.90 21.43
CA PRO A 123 1.79 -9.12 21.56
C PRO A 123 1.06 -10.22 22.33
N ILE A 124 1.20 -11.47 21.88
CA ILE A 124 0.58 -12.65 22.50
C ILE A 124 1.68 -13.63 22.91
N VAL A 125 1.58 -14.20 24.11
CA VAL A 125 2.44 -15.29 24.55
C VAL A 125 1.91 -16.59 23.97
N ILE A 126 2.74 -17.29 23.19
CA ILE A 126 2.37 -18.59 22.61
C ILE A 126 2.89 -19.70 23.53
N THR A 127 1.99 -20.49 24.09
CA THR A 127 2.30 -21.58 25.03
C THR A 127 2.18 -22.97 24.41
N GLU A 128 1.82 -23.05 23.14
CA GLU A 128 1.64 -24.32 22.43
C GLU A 128 2.98 -25.05 22.25
N PRO A 129 3.08 -26.34 22.61
CA PRO A 129 4.29 -27.11 22.34
C PRO A 129 4.57 -27.20 20.84
N GLY A 130 5.84 -27.08 20.43
CA GLY A 130 6.28 -27.26 19.04
C GLY A 130 6.30 -26.00 18.18
N VAL A 131 5.90 -24.84 18.72
CA VAL A 131 6.02 -23.52 18.05
C VAL A 131 7.25 -22.73 18.51
N HIS A 132 8.05 -23.30 19.41
CA HIS A 132 9.31 -22.70 19.85
C HIS A 132 10.28 -22.62 18.68
N LEU A 133 10.95 -21.48 18.54
CA LEU A 133 11.96 -21.25 17.51
C LEU A 133 13.33 -21.86 17.86
N LEU A 134 13.49 -22.35 19.10
CA LEU A 134 14.67 -23.05 19.60
C LEU A 134 14.27 -24.48 19.96
N ASP A 135 15.20 -25.41 19.75
CA ASP A 135 15.06 -26.79 20.21
C ASP A 135 15.60 -26.94 21.64
N ASP A 136 15.65 -28.18 22.15
CA ASP A 136 16.10 -28.48 23.52
C ASP A 136 17.57 -28.11 23.81
N LYS A 137 18.35 -27.74 22.78
CA LYS A 137 19.75 -27.31 22.91
C LYS A 137 19.91 -25.79 22.97
N GLY A 138 18.82 -25.03 22.84
CA GLY A 138 18.82 -23.56 22.75
C GLY A 138 19.22 -23.06 21.38
#